data_AF-A0A0T6AP36-F1
#
_entry.id   AF-A0A0T6AP36-F1
#
_cell.length_a   1.000
_cell.length_b   1.000
_cell.length_c   1.000
_cell.angle_alpha   90.00
_cell.angle_beta   90.00
_cell.angle_gamma   90.00
#
_symmetry.space_group_name_H-M   'P 1'
#
loop_
_entity.id
_entity.type
_entity.pdbx_description
1 polymer ?
#
loop_
_entity_poly.entity_id
_entity_poly.type
_entity_poly.pdbx_seq_one_letter_code
_entity_poly.pdbx_strand_id
1 'polypeptide(L)'
;MIDLKPYFDAVNAAEAEVQRVANELDALFRQETDEAKAQALARQPELEKAQAKHAAAISLYEQMQKANRPNDIAKNFVPVSNTPPDDTEGHQPSVIKRQEYDRLSLLDRARFVKSGGTLQD
;
A
#
# COMPACT_ATOMS: atom_id res chain seq x y z
N MET A 1 -14.02 8.92 -18.02
CA MET A 1 -13.62 8.35 -16.71
C MET A 1 -14.90 8.02 -15.97
N ILE A 2 -15.02 6.78 -15.50
CA ILE A 2 -16.17 6.32 -14.73
C ILE A 2 -16.10 6.96 -13.34
N ASP A 3 -17.22 7.50 -12.86
CA ASP A 3 -17.33 7.94 -11.48
C ASP A 3 -17.43 6.72 -10.55
N LEU A 4 -16.40 6.54 -9.72
CA LEU A 4 -16.29 5.41 -8.80
C LEU A 4 -16.94 5.69 -7.44
N LYS A 5 -17.33 6.95 -7.17
CA LYS A 5 -17.87 7.35 -5.86
C LYS A 5 -19.15 6.57 -5.48
N PRO A 6 -20.15 6.37 -6.35
CA PRO A 6 -21.36 5.64 -5.98
C PRO A 6 -21.08 4.16 -5.62
N TYR A 7 -20.09 3.56 -6.27
CA TYR A 7 -19.68 2.18 -5.98
C TYR A 7 -18.97 2.07 -4.63
N PHE A 8 -18.12 3.04 -4.32
CA PHE A 8 -17.47 3.14 -3.01
C PHE A 8 -18.49 3.40 -1.88
N ASP A 9 -19.45 4.29 -2.11
CA ASP A 9 -20.52 4.57 -1.15
C ASP A 9 -21.38 3.31 -0.90
N ALA A 10 -21.62 2.48 -1.92
CA ALA A 10 -22.31 1.20 -1.78
C ALA A 10 -21.52 0.18 -0.95
N VAL A 11 -20.18 0.16 -1.05
CA VAL A 11 -19.31 -0.66 -0.18
C VAL A 11 -19.45 -0.21 1.26
N ASN A 12 -19.31 1.09 1.53
CA ASN A 12 -19.42 1.64 2.88
C ASN A 12 -20.80 1.36 3.50
N ALA A 13 -21.88 1.49 2.72
CA ALA A 13 -23.23 1.19 3.19
C ALA A 13 -23.41 -0.31 3.53
N ALA A 14 -22.83 -1.20 2.72
CA ALA A 14 -22.87 -2.64 2.99
C ALA A 14 -22.01 -3.02 4.21
N GLU A 15 -20.85 -2.38 4.39
CA GLU A 15 -19.99 -2.56 5.56
C GLU A 15 -20.69 -2.13 6.85
N ALA A 16 -21.35 -0.97 6.84
CA ALA A 16 -22.12 -0.47 7.98
C ALA A 16 -23.22 -1.45 8.40
N GLU A 17 -23.88 -2.10 7.44
CA GLU A 17 -24.91 -3.10 7.71
C GLU A 17 -24.33 -4.39 8.31
N VAL A 18 -23.17 -4.86 7.82
CA VAL A 18 -22.44 -5.99 8.43
C VAL A 18 -22.09 -5.66 9.89
N GLN A 19 -21.56 -4.46 10.14
CA GLN A 19 -21.18 -4.04 11.49
C GLN A 19 -22.40 -3.93 12.41
N ARG A 20 -23.54 -3.44 11.92
CA ARG A 20 -24.80 -3.38 12.68
C ARG A 20 -25.22 -4.76 13.14
N VAL A 21 -25.29 -5.73 12.21
CA VAL A 21 -25.71 -7.11 12.54
C VAL A 21 -24.69 -7.78 13.46
N ALA A 22 -23.39 -7.58 13.23
CA ALA A 22 -22.34 -8.10 14.09
C ALA A 22 -22.44 -7.55 15.53
N ASN A 23 -22.72 -6.25 15.68
CA ASN A 23 -22.92 -5.63 16.99
C ASN A 23 -24.17 -6.17 17.71
N GLU A 24 -25.26 -6.40 16.99
CA GLU A 24 -26.48 -7.01 17.54
C GLU A 24 -26.23 -8.44 18.02
N LEU A 25 -25.48 -9.23 17.24
CA LEU A 25 -25.07 -10.58 17.63
C LEU A 25 -24.15 -10.57 18.84
N ASP A 26 -23.14 -9.68 18.86
CA ASP A 26 -22.24 -9.53 20.01
C ASP A 26 -23.01 -9.12 21.28
N ALA A 27 -23.95 -8.19 21.16
CA ALA A 27 -24.81 -7.78 22.27
C ALA A 27 -25.68 -8.93 22.81
N LEU A 28 -26.18 -9.82 21.94
CA LEU A 28 -26.91 -11.01 22.36
C LEU A 28 -25.98 -12.02 23.05
N PHE A 29 -24.78 -12.24 22.52
CA PHE A 29 -23.80 -13.16 23.13
C PHE A 29 -23.34 -12.68 24.52
N ARG A 30 -23.19 -11.38 24.72
CA ARG A 30 -22.82 -10.78 26.02
C ARG A 30 -23.88 -10.92 27.12
N GLN A 31 -25.11 -11.30 26.79
CA GLN A 31 -26.15 -11.54 27.79
C GLN A 31 -25.97 -12.87 28.52
N GLU A 32 -25.11 -13.77 28.01
CA GLU A 32 -24.76 -15.07 28.59
C GLU A 32 -25.92 -16.04 28.88
N THR A 33 -27.16 -15.70 28.49
CA THR A 33 -28.33 -16.57 28.62
C THR A 33 -28.46 -17.52 27.44
N ASP A 34 -29.06 -18.69 27.67
CA ASP A 34 -29.28 -19.69 26.61
C ASP A 34 -30.29 -19.20 25.56
N GLU A 35 -31.28 -18.40 25.97
CA GLU A 35 -32.25 -17.77 25.07
C GLU A 35 -31.59 -16.73 24.16
N ALA A 36 -30.68 -15.90 24.68
CA ALA A 36 -29.96 -14.91 23.88
C ALA A 36 -28.98 -15.58 22.90
N LYS A 37 -28.32 -16.67 23.31
CA LYS A 37 -27.48 -17.49 22.41
C LYS A 37 -28.30 -18.11 21.29
N ALA A 38 -29.48 -18.65 21.60
CA ALA A 38 -30.38 -19.20 20.59
C ALA A 38 -30.85 -18.12 19.59
N GLN A 39 -31.15 -16.91 20.07
CA GLN A 39 -31.49 -15.77 19.21
C GLN A 39 -30.32 -15.32 18.33
N ALA A 40 -29.09 -15.32 18.86
CA ALA A 40 -27.90 -15.01 18.10
C ALA A 40 -27.65 -16.03 16.97
N LEU A 41 -27.78 -17.32 17.28
CA LEU A 41 -27.68 -18.39 16.28
C LEU A 41 -28.77 -18.28 15.20
N ALA A 42 -30.00 -17.92 15.59
CA ALA A 42 -31.09 -17.70 14.64
C ALA A 42 -30.83 -16.52 13.68
N ARG A 43 -30.03 -15.53 14.09
CA ARG A 43 -29.64 -14.37 13.28
C ARG A 43 -28.36 -14.56 12.47
N GLN A 44 -27.66 -15.69 12.63
CA GLN A 44 -26.50 -16.03 11.80
C GLN A 44 -26.74 -15.87 10.29
N PRO A 45 -27.88 -16.32 9.71
CA PRO A 45 -28.15 -16.15 8.28
C PRO A 45 -28.23 -14.68 7.84
N GLU A 46 -28.61 -13.77 8.73
CA GLU A 46 -28.65 -12.33 8.45
C GLU A 46 -27.23 -11.77 8.29
N LEU A 47 -26.30 -12.21 9.16
CA LEU A 47 -24.89 -11.84 9.08
C LEU A 47 -24.25 -12.37 7.79
N GLU A 48 -24.48 -13.64 7.46
CA GLU A 48 -23.97 -14.25 6.23
C GLU A 48 -24.47 -13.51 4.98
N LYS A 49 -25.76 -13.15 4.96
CA LYS A 49 -26.36 -12.37 3.87
C LYS A 49 -25.76 -10.96 3.77
N ALA A 50 -25.51 -10.29 4.90
CA ALA A 50 -24.87 -8.98 4.92
C ALA A 50 -23.42 -9.06 4.41
N GLN A 51 -22.65 -10.05 4.85
CA GLN A 51 -21.28 -10.29 4.40
C GLN A 51 -21.22 -10.59 2.90
N ALA A 52 -22.14 -11.40 2.38
CA ALA A 52 -22.22 -11.71 0.95
C ALA A 52 -22.50 -10.45 0.10
N LYS A 53 -23.40 -9.57 0.56
CA LYS A 53 -23.66 -8.27 -0.10
C LYS A 53 -22.43 -7.37 -0.09
N HIS A 54 -21.73 -7.29 1.03
CA HIS A 54 -20.51 -6.50 1.15
C HIS A 54 -19.41 -7.02 0.21
N ALA A 55 -19.19 -8.33 0.17
CA ALA A 55 -18.24 -8.95 -0.76
C ALA A 55 -18.59 -8.68 -2.23
N ALA A 56 -19.88 -8.73 -2.59
CA ALA A 56 -20.36 -8.40 -3.93
C ALA A 56 -20.10 -6.92 -4.28
N ALA A 57 -20.33 -6.00 -3.34
CA ALA A 57 -20.09 -4.57 -3.52
C ALA A 57 -18.59 -4.28 -3.74
N ILE A 58 -17.70 -4.90 -2.94
CA ILE A 58 -16.24 -4.77 -3.11
C ILE A 58 -15.83 -5.27 -4.49
N SER A 59 -16.26 -6.49 -4.85
CA SER A 59 -15.92 -7.09 -6.14
C SER A 59 -16.35 -6.21 -7.30
N LEU A 60 -17.55 -5.63 -7.24
CA LEU A 60 -18.03 -4.69 -8.24
C LEU A 60 -17.17 -3.42 -8.28
N TYR A 61 -16.88 -2.79 -7.14
CA TYR A 61 -16.03 -1.60 -7.07
C TYR A 61 -14.64 -1.85 -7.68
N GLU A 62 -14.00 -2.98 -7.35
CA GLU A 62 -12.68 -3.35 -7.89
C GLU A 62 -12.72 -3.59 -9.41
N GLN A 63 -13.76 -4.26 -9.91
CA GLN A 63 -13.94 -4.48 -11.35
C GLN A 63 -14.09 -3.14 -12.09
N MET A 64 -14.88 -2.22 -11.53
CA MET A 64 -15.06 -0.88 -12.09
C MET A 64 -13.77 -0.06 -12.00
N GLN A 65 -12.99 -0.19 -10.92
CA GLN A 65 -11.69 0.47 -10.78
C GLN A 65 -10.70 -0.04 -11.83
N LYS A 66 -10.66 -1.36 -12.08
CA LYS A 66 -9.83 -1.97 -13.14
C LYS A 66 -10.26 -1.50 -14.52
N ALA A 67 -11.57 -1.48 -14.80
CA ALA A 67 -12.12 -1.00 -16.07
C ALA A 67 -11.88 0.51 -16.30
N ASN A 68 -11.80 1.30 -15.23
CA ASN A 68 -11.55 2.74 -15.29
C ASN A 68 -10.07 3.10 -15.48
N ARG A 69 -9.13 2.13 -15.41
CA ARG A 69 -7.71 2.37 -15.65
C ARG A 69 -7.39 2.28 -17.15
N PRO A 70 -7.03 3.39 -17.82
CA PRO A 70 -6.90 3.43 -19.28
C PRO A 70 -5.65 2.71 -19.82
N ASN A 71 -4.69 2.36 -18.97
CA ASN A 71 -3.55 1.53 -19.30
C ASN A 71 -3.02 0.90 -18.00
N ASP A 72 -2.49 -0.31 -18.10
CA ASP A 72 -1.81 -0.99 -17.00
C ASP A 72 -0.46 -0.30 -16.79
N ILE A 73 -0.48 0.89 -16.15
CA ILE A 73 0.69 1.77 -15.97
C ILE A 73 1.83 1.00 -15.28
N ALA A 74 1.52 -0.03 -14.48
CA ALA A 74 2.49 -0.94 -13.89
C ALA A 74 3.41 -1.63 -14.92
N LYS A 75 2.93 -1.88 -16.15
CA LYS A 75 3.75 -2.42 -17.25
C LYS A 75 4.75 -1.40 -17.81
N ASN A 76 4.52 -0.11 -17.57
CA ASN A 76 5.42 0.96 -18.01
C ASN A 76 6.48 1.31 -16.96
N PHE A 77 6.36 0.79 -15.74
CA PHE A 77 7.38 0.89 -14.71
C PHE A 77 8.25 -0.35 -14.73
N VAL A 78 9.21 -0.40 -15.66
CA VAL A 78 10.35 -1.31 -15.55
C VAL A 78 11.28 -0.73 -14.47
N PRO A 79 11.53 -1.41 -13.35
CA PRO A 79 12.55 -0.98 -12.41
C PRO A 79 13.88 -0.95 -13.18
N VAL A 80 14.51 0.23 -13.26
CA VAL A 80 15.89 0.36 -13.77
C VAL A 80 16.86 -0.21 -12.73
N SER A 81 16.77 -1.51 -12.45
CA SER A 81 17.70 -2.17 -11.53
C SER A 81 19.04 -2.49 -12.19
N ASN A 82 19.20 -2.27 -13.49
CA ASN A 82 20.45 -2.47 -14.22
C ASN A 82 20.68 -1.32 -15.21
N THR A 83 20.80 -0.09 -14.72
CA THR A 83 21.75 0.79 -15.40
C THR A 83 23.12 0.22 -15.03
N PRO A 84 23.92 -0.31 -15.97
CA PRO A 84 25.32 -0.56 -15.68
C PRO A 84 25.89 0.76 -15.14
N PRO A 85 26.70 0.74 -14.06
CA PRO A 85 27.46 1.94 -13.76
C PRO A 85 28.19 2.33 -15.04
N ASP A 86 28.07 3.60 -15.43
CA ASP A 86 28.91 4.17 -16.47
C ASP A 86 30.35 4.06 -15.92
N ASP A 87 31.05 2.97 -16.27
CA ASP A 87 32.44 2.71 -15.92
C ASP A 87 33.36 3.62 -16.74
N THR A 88 33.15 4.94 -16.62
CA THR A 88 34.06 5.97 -17.14
C THR A 88 34.44 7.03 -16.12
N GLU A 89 34.15 6.84 -14.83
CA GLU A 89 34.73 7.66 -13.77
C GLU A 89 35.43 6.76 -12.75
N GLY A 90 36.78 6.77 -12.82
CA GLY A 90 37.66 5.99 -11.97
C GLY A 90 37.25 6.03 -10.50
N HIS A 91 37.15 4.85 -9.89
CA HIS A 91 36.80 4.66 -8.49
C HIS A 91 37.69 5.53 -7.58
N GLN A 92 37.19 6.69 -7.18
CA GLN A 92 37.74 7.39 -6.04
C GLN A 92 37.17 6.77 -4.77
N PRO A 93 38.03 6.37 -3.81
CA PRO A 93 37.57 5.85 -2.53
C PRO A 93 36.68 6.88 -1.82
N SER A 94 35.59 6.43 -1.19
CA SER A 94 34.61 7.28 -0.50
C SER A 94 35.16 7.96 0.75
N VAL A 95 36.34 7.53 1.23
CA VAL A 95 37.06 8.12 2.35
C VAL A 95 38.51 8.32 1.92
N ILE A 96 39.00 9.57 2.01
CA ILE A 96 40.41 9.89 1.76
C ILE A 96 40.96 10.78 2.86
N LYS A 97 42.28 10.75 3.03
CA LYS A 97 42.93 11.64 3.99
C LYS A 97 42.92 13.08 3.52
N ARG A 98 42.92 14.05 4.43
CA ARG A 98 42.99 15.48 4.08
C ARG A 98 44.18 15.80 3.16
N GLN A 99 45.34 15.20 3.44
CA GLN A 99 46.55 15.36 2.62
C GLN A 99 46.39 14.80 1.19
N GLU A 100 45.54 13.80 1.01
CA GLU A 100 45.27 13.19 -0.29
C GLU A 100 44.25 14.02 -1.08
N TYR A 101 43.22 14.56 -0.41
CA TYR A 101 42.29 15.53 -0.99
C TYR A 101 43.01 16.77 -1.52
N ASP A 102 44.00 17.28 -0.78
CA ASP A 102 44.76 18.44 -1.21
C ASP A 102 45.67 18.17 -2.42
N ARG A 103 45.94 16.90 -2.75
CA ARG A 103 46.67 16.51 -3.96
C ARG A 103 45.77 16.29 -5.17
N LEU A 104 44.44 16.25 -4.98
CA LEU A 104 43.49 16.07 -6.08
C LEU A 104 43.37 17.34 -6.93
N SER A 105 43.11 17.12 -8.24
CA SER A 105 42.76 18.20 -9.17
C SER A 105 41.42 18.84 -8.78
N LEU A 106 41.16 20.06 -9.22
CA LEU A 106 39.90 20.76 -8.91
C LEU A 106 38.66 19.98 -9.39
N LEU A 107 38.77 19.28 -10.53
CA LEU A 107 37.69 18.46 -11.07
C LEU A 107 37.43 17.24 -10.19
N ASP A 108 38.49 16.60 -9.72
CA ASP A 108 38.42 15.43 -8.85
C ASP A 108 37.88 15.76 -7.46
N ARG A 109 38.26 16.93 -6.91
CA ARG A 109 37.68 17.43 -5.66
C ARG A 109 36.17 17.67 -5.78
N ALA A 110 35.73 18.25 -6.90
CA ALA A 110 34.31 18.50 -7.15
C ALA A 110 33.52 17.19 -7.27
N ARG A 111 34.08 16.18 -7.94
CA ARG A 111 33.51 14.83 -8.03
C ARG A 111 33.41 14.18 -6.65
N PHE A 112 34.49 14.20 -5.87
CA PHE A 112 34.53 13.62 -4.52
C PHE A 112 33.49 14.23 -3.56
N VAL A 113 33.32 15.56 -3.60
CA VAL A 113 32.29 16.24 -2.79
C VAL A 113 30.89 15.89 -3.28
N LYS A 114 30.66 15.86 -4.61
CA LYS A 114 29.37 15.50 -5.20
C LYS A 114 28.96 14.06 -4.90
N SER A 115 29.91 13.14 -4.80
CA SER A 115 29.66 11.75 -4.43
C SER A 115 29.49 11.52 -2.92
N GLY A 116 29.54 12.58 -2.09
CA GLY A 116 29.38 12.47 -0.64
C GLY A 116 30.59 11.89 0.10
N GLY A 117 31.80 12.09 -0.45
CA GLY A 117 33.04 11.60 0.15
C GLY A 117 33.36 12.23 1.51
N THR A 118 33.95 11.46 2.41
CA THR A 118 34.29 11.89 3.78
C THR A 118 35.80 12.06 3.94
N LEU A 119 36.23 13.15 4.57
CA LEU A 119 37.65 13.39 4.89
C LEU A 119 38.00 12.84 6.27
N GLN A 120 39.13 12.17 6.37
CA GLN A 120 39.73 11.75 7.64
C GLN A 120 41.09 12.44 7.82
N ASP A 121 41.45 12.82 9.04
CA ASP A 121 42.77 13.41 9.35
C ASP A 121 43.88 12.34 9.37
#